data_AF-A0A524GRS7-F1
#
_entry.id   AF-A0A524GRS7-F1
#
_cell.length_a   1.000
_cell.length_b   1.000
_cell.length_c   1.000
_cell.angle_alpha   90.00
_cell.angle_beta   90.00
_cell.angle_gamma   90.00
#
_symmetry.space_group_name_H-M   'P 1'
#
loop_
_entity.id
_entity.type
_entity.pdbx_description
1 polymer ?
#
loop_
_entity_poly.entity_id
_entity_poly.type
_entity_poly.pdbx_seq_one_letter_code
_entity_poly.pdbx_strand_id
1 'polypeptide(L)'
;MKTVLLVALSLVAQVALGWPRSPVWLSAILLPMVFVVGPPLLLEERRWPHFALALGLAWDVVLEPVMGPGAIAWSAAAVAVSIVVPLVADRSPRAWLVFGALGAGIMIVVRHLALVPLGLSTELTWRYLLLSIVLTSLWCGLVGLVITLDLPTWWRSHRSRKLR
;
A
#
# COMPACT_ATOMS: atom_id res chain seq x y z
N MET A 1 13.88 5.22 -11.45
CA MET A 1 13.20 6.54 -11.52
C MET A 1 11.68 6.43 -11.57
N LYS A 2 11.08 5.61 -12.45
CA LYS A 2 9.61 5.47 -12.55
C LYS A 2 8.91 5.09 -11.24
N THR A 3 9.44 4.11 -10.49
CA THR A 3 8.87 3.67 -9.20
C THR A 3 8.94 4.74 -8.11
N VAL A 4 10.08 5.43 -7.98
CA VAL A 4 10.24 6.54 -7.02
C VAL A 4 9.23 7.66 -7.30
N LEU A 5 9.02 7.99 -8.58
CA LEU A 5 8.02 8.99 -8.98
C LEU A 5 6.59 8.54 -8.63
N LEU A 6 6.26 7.27 -8.88
CA LEU A 6 4.94 6.72 -8.54
C LEU A 6 4.70 6.69 -7.02
N VAL A 7 5.72 6.33 -6.25
CA VAL A 7 5.68 6.40 -4.78
C VAL A 7 5.46 7.83 -4.32
N ALA A 8 6.26 8.78 -4.82
CA ALA A 8 6.11 10.19 -4.48
C ALA A 8 4.71 10.72 -4.84
N LEU A 9 4.20 10.38 -6.02
CA LEU A 9 2.86 10.77 -6.45
C LEU A 9 1.77 10.13 -5.59
N SER A 10 1.95 8.88 -5.15
CA SER A 10 1.02 8.22 -4.24
C SER A 10 1.01 8.86 -2.84
N LEU A 11 2.16 9.30 -2.34
CA LEU A 11 2.26 10.03 -1.07
C LEU A 11 1.60 11.41 -1.18
N VAL A 12 1.83 12.15 -2.27
CA VAL A 12 1.17 13.43 -2.52
C VAL A 12 -0.35 13.26 -2.63
N ALA A 13 -0.80 12.23 -3.35
CA ALA A 13 -2.23 11.90 -3.43
C ALA A 13 -2.79 11.54 -2.05
N GLN A 14 -2.07 10.77 -1.25
CA GLN A 14 -2.46 10.43 0.11
C GLN A 14 -2.64 11.68 0.99
N VAL A 15 -1.72 12.64 0.90
CA VAL A 15 -1.83 13.93 1.61
C VAL A 15 -3.10 14.66 1.18
N ALA A 16 -3.36 14.73 -0.13
CA ALA A 16 -4.55 15.38 -0.65
C ALA A 16 -5.84 14.70 -0.17
N LEU A 17 -5.85 13.37 -0.08
CA LEU A 17 -6.98 12.59 0.46
C LEU A 17 -7.15 12.76 1.98
N GLY A 18 -6.09 13.13 2.71
CA GLY A 18 -6.11 13.40 4.15
C GLY A 18 -6.39 14.86 4.53
N TRP A 19 -6.66 15.75 3.57
CA TRP A 19 -6.90 17.16 3.84
C TRP A 19 -8.12 17.35 4.76
N PRO A 20 -8.14 18.26 5.73
CA PRO A 20 -9.31 18.49 6.61
C PRO A 20 -10.66 18.79 5.92
N ARG A 21 -10.69 19.08 4.61
CA ARG A 21 -11.93 19.25 3.82
C ARG A 21 -12.37 17.98 3.08
N SER A 22 -11.55 16.94 3.05
CA SER A 22 -11.88 15.69 2.39
C SER A 22 -12.78 14.83 3.29
N PRO A 23 -13.64 13.99 2.69
CA PRO A 23 -14.34 12.96 3.42
C PRO A 23 -13.38 12.04 4.21
N VAL A 24 -13.68 11.79 5.49
CA VAL A 24 -12.85 10.99 6.42
C VAL A 24 -12.57 9.57 5.91
N TRP A 25 -13.45 9.00 5.07
CA TRP A 25 -13.25 7.68 4.50
C TRP A 25 -12.15 7.64 3.43
N LEU A 26 -11.82 8.76 2.79
CA LEU A 26 -10.77 8.81 1.77
C LEU A 26 -9.38 8.68 2.37
N SER A 27 -9.14 9.24 3.56
CA SER A 27 -7.87 9.09 4.27
C SER A 27 -7.64 7.66 4.77
N ALA A 28 -8.70 6.84 4.84
CA ALA A 28 -8.60 5.45 5.25
C ALA A 28 -8.01 4.55 4.16
N ILE A 29 -7.94 5.00 2.90
CA ILE A 29 -7.29 4.26 1.82
C ILE A 29 -5.78 4.47 1.94
N LEU A 30 -4.99 3.41 2.15
CA LEU A 30 -3.54 3.50 2.15
C LEU A 30 -3.00 3.25 0.74
N LEU A 31 -2.95 4.31 -0.07
CA LEU A 31 -2.50 4.22 -1.47
C LEU A 31 -1.12 3.58 -1.65
N PRO A 32 -0.10 3.87 -0.80
CA PRO A 32 1.23 3.33 -1.01
C PRO A 32 1.35 1.83 -0.68
N MET A 33 0.32 1.20 -0.10
CA MET A 33 0.32 -0.23 0.27
C MET A 33 0.57 -1.15 -0.94
N VAL A 34 0.19 -0.70 -2.13
CA VAL A 34 0.49 -1.38 -3.40
C VAL A 34 2.00 -1.54 -3.60
N PHE A 35 2.78 -0.53 -3.20
CA PHE A 35 4.25 -0.59 -3.15
C PHE A 35 4.76 -1.23 -1.86
N VAL A 36 3.97 -2.07 -1.20
CA VAL A 36 4.46 -3.06 -0.22
C VAL A 36 4.12 -4.46 -0.71
N VAL A 37 2.91 -4.62 -1.23
CA VAL A 37 2.33 -5.89 -1.67
C VAL A 37 2.82 -6.34 -3.05
N GLY A 38 3.05 -5.41 -3.97
CA GLY A 38 3.29 -5.72 -5.38
C GLY A 38 4.53 -6.59 -5.64
N PRO A 39 5.75 -6.17 -5.27
CA PRO A 39 6.95 -6.91 -5.62
C PRO A 39 7.16 -8.26 -4.95
N PRO A 40 6.76 -8.54 -3.69
CA PRO A 40 6.77 -9.92 -3.22
C PRO A 40 5.81 -10.79 -4.05
N LEU A 41 4.69 -10.22 -4.54
CA LEU A 41 3.77 -10.92 -5.45
C LEU A 41 4.30 -11.08 -6.87
N LEU A 42 5.05 -10.10 -7.37
CA LEU A 42 5.62 -10.06 -8.72
C LEU A 42 7.03 -10.67 -8.81
N LEU A 43 7.58 -11.16 -7.70
CA LEU A 43 8.94 -11.73 -7.61
C LEU A 43 10.05 -10.75 -8.05
N GLU A 44 9.84 -9.46 -7.84
CA GLU A 44 10.83 -8.41 -8.11
C GLU A 44 11.96 -8.42 -7.04
N GLU A 45 13.13 -7.88 -7.40
CA GLU A 45 14.43 -8.09 -6.72
C GLU A 45 14.47 -7.93 -5.18
N ARG A 46 15.45 -8.63 -4.58
CA ARG A 46 15.82 -8.72 -3.15
C ARG A 46 16.07 -7.39 -2.41
N ARG A 47 16.13 -6.24 -3.11
CA ARG A 47 16.37 -4.91 -2.51
C ARG A 47 15.11 -4.28 -1.91
N TRP A 48 13.94 -4.86 -2.16
CA TRP A 48 12.64 -4.38 -1.71
C TRP A 48 12.52 -3.93 -0.24
N PRO A 49 13.11 -4.62 0.76
CA PRO A 49 12.99 -4.20 2.15
C PRO A 49 13.53 -2.78 2.42
N HIS A 50 14.55 -2.36 1.68
CA HIS A 50 15.11 -1.01 1.78
C HIS A 50 14.13 0.03 1.20
N PHE A 51 13.34 -0.35 0.19
CA PHE A 51 12.29 0.52 -0.35
C PHE A 51 11.14 0.69 0.64
N ALA A 52 10.74 -0.36 1.37
CA ALA A 52 9.71 -0.24 2.41
C ALA A 52 10.16 0.66 3.56
N LEU A 53 11.43 0.57 3.98
CA LEU A 53 12.05 1.48 4.95
C LEU A 53 12.02 2.94 4.45
N ALA A 54 12.49 3.18 3.23
CA ALA A 54 12.49 4.51 2.63
C ALA A 54 11.06 5.07 2.47
N LEU A 55 10.11 4.22 2.09
CA LEU A 55 8.69 4.56 1.97
C LEU A 55 8.12 4.98 3.33
N GLY A 56 8.40 4.22 4.38
CA GLY A 56 7.93 4.53 5.72
C GLY A 56 8.56 5.78 6.31
N LEU A 57 9.85 6.04 6.06
CA LEU A 57 10.48 7.30 6.42
C LEU A 57 9.89 8.49 5.65
N ALA A 58 9.62 8.32 4.35
CA ALA A 58 8.96 9.36 3.55
C ALA A 58 7.53 9.62 4.03
N TRP A 59 6.82 8.57 4.44
CA TRP A 59 5.50 8.70 5.06
C TRP A 59 5.55 9.54 6.32
N ASP A 60 6.50 9.26 7.21
CA ASP A 60 6.67 10.00 8.47
C ASP A 60 6.93 11.48 8.23
N VAL A 61 7.85 11.81 7.31
CA VAL A 61 8.19 13.20 6.97
C VAL A 61 6.98 13.98 6.44
N VAL A 62 6.13 13.32 5.66
CA VAL A 62 5.10 13.99 4.86
C VAL A 62 3.76 14.05 5.58
N LEU A 63 3.44 13.03 6.38
CA LEU A 63 2.10 12.84 6.93
C LEU A 63 2.05 12.88 8.46
N GLU A 64 3.18 12.79 9.15
CA GLU A 64 3.18 12.67 10.61
C GLU A 64 3.96 13.79 11.29
N PRO A 65 3.51 14.21 12.49
CA PRO A 65 4.28 15.12 13.34
C PRO A 65 5.47 14.43 14.00
N VAL A 66 5.52 13.09 14.02
CA VAL A 66 6.56 12.29 14.68
C VAL A 66 7.28 11.44 13.63
N MET A 67 8.59 11.56 13.60
CA MET A 67 9.46 10.74 12.75
C MET A 67 9.68 9.35 13.38
N GLY A 68 9.47 8.27 12.63
CA GLY A 68 9.77 6.89 13.07
C GLY A 68 8.58 5.91 13.14
N PRO A 69 7.37 6.29 13.60
CA PRO A 69 6.26 5.34 13.77
C PRO A 69 5.81 4.69 12.45
N GLY A 70 5.71 5.46 11.37
CA GLY A 70 5.39 4.94 10.05
C GLY A 70 6.55 4.16 9.46
N ALA A 71 7.81 4.59 9.62
CA ALA A 71 8.96 3.80 9.20
C ALA A 71 8.94 2.38 9.80
N ILE A 72 8.63 2.28 11.08
CA ILE A 72 8.49 1.00 11.79
C ILE A 72 7.31 0.21 11.23
N ALA A 73 6.14 0.84 11.11
CA ALA A 73 4.91 0.16 10.72
C ALA A 73 4.91 -0.31 9.25
N TRP A 74 5.45 0.50 8.33
CA TRP A 74 5.63 0.15 6.92
C TRP A 74 6.65 -0.98 6.74
N SER A 75 7.74 -0.94 7.51
CA SER A 75 8.75 -2.02 7.50
C SER A 75 8.17 -3.33 8.04
N ALA A 76 7.40 -3.27 9.14
CA ALA A 76 6.74 -4.44 9.72
C ALA A 76 5.73 -5.07 8.74
N ALA A 77 4.91 -4.25 8.08
CA ALA A 77 3.98 -4.71 7.06
C ALA A 77 4.72 -5.37 5.89
N ALA A 78 5.81 -4.77 5.41
CA ALA A 78 6.59 -5.33 4.30
C ALA A 78 7.27 -6.64 4.65
N VAL A 79 7.85 -6.75 5.84
CA VAL A 79 8.45 -8.01 6.32
C VAL A 79 7.39 -9.09 6.43
N ALA A 80 6.25 -8.81 7.07
CA ALA A 80 5.17 -9.78 7.24
C ALA A 80 4.64 -10.27 5.87
N VAL A 81 4.36 -9.36 4.94
CA VAL A 81 3.93 -9.73 3.59
C VAL A 81 5.02 -10.55 2.87
N SER A 82 6.30 -10.18 3.00
CA SER A 82 7.40 -10.93 2.37
C SER A 82 7.59 -12.35 2.90
N ILE A 83 7.20 -12.61 4.15
CA ILE A 83 7.24 -13.94 4.76
C ILE A 83 6.06 -14.78 4.29
N VAL A 84 4.86 -14.19 4.22
CA VAL A 84 3.62 -14.93 3.94
C VAL A 84 3.42 -15.17 2.44
N VAL A 85 3.78 -14.20 1.57
CA VAL A 85 3.56 -14.31 0.12
C VAL A 85 4.23 -15.54 -0.53
N PRO A 86 5.47 -15.93 -0.19
CA PRO A 86 6.08 -17.16 -0.71
C PRO A 86 5.34 -18.45 -0.33
N LEU A 87 4.59 -18.44 0.77
CA LEU A 87 3.78 -19.59 1.21
C LEU A 87 2.52 -19.78 0.35
N VAL A 88 2.14 -18.77 -0.44
CA VAL A 88 0.95 -18.78 -1.28
C VAL A 88 1.37 -18.89 -2.75
N ALA A 89 1.00 -20.01 -3.36
CA ALA A 89 1.25 -20.27 -4.78
C ALA A 89 0.38 -19.39 -5.70
N ASP A 90 -0.80 -18.96 -5.23
CA ASP A 90 -1.69 -18.12 -6.01
C ASP A 90 -1.22 -16.66 -6.05
N ARG A 91 -1.12 -16.10 -7.26
CA ARG A 91 -0.74 -14.70 -7.54
C ARG A 91 -1.86 -13.92 -8.20
N SER A 92 -3.08 -14.45 -8.15
CA SER A 92 -4.29 -13.83 -8.68
C SER A 92 -4.60 -12.47 -8.04
N PRO A 93 -5.51 -11.67 -8.63
CA PRO A 93 -5.99 -10.43 -8.00
C PRO A 93 -6.57 -10.65 -6.59
N ARG A 94 -7.02 -11.87 -6.28
CA ARG A 94 -7.47 -12.24 -4.94
C ARG A 94 -6.31 -12.25 -3.94
N ALA A 95 -5.12 -12.68 -4.35
CA ALA A 95 -3.92 -12.58 -3.51
C ALA A 95 -3.63 -11.12 -3.17
N TRP A 96 -3.72 -10.21 -4.16
CA TRP A 96 -3.53 -8.77 -3.93
C TRP A 96 -4.53 -8.18 -2.92
N LEU A 97 -5.81 -8.59 -2.97
CA LEU A 97 -6.81 -8.22 -1.97
C LEU A 97 -6.37 -8.68 -0.56
N VAL A 98 -6.03 -9.96 -0.42
CA VAL A 98 -5.67 -10.56 0.88
C VAL A 98 -4.41 -9.93 1.46
N PHE A 99 -3.37 -9.76 0.67
CA PHE A 99 -2.12 -9.15 1.13
C PHE A 99 -2.25 -7.65 1.36
N GLY A 100 -3.10 -6.95 0.59
CA GLY A 100 -3.48 -5.56 0.88
C GLY A 100 -4.21 -5.41 2.22
N ALA A 101 -5.15 -6.32 2.53
CA ALA A 101 -5.82 -6.36 3.83
C ALA A 101 -4.84 -6.61 4.97
N LEU A 102 -3.96 -7.61 4.81
CA LEU A 102 -2.95 -7.97 5.80
C LEU A 102 -1.98 -6.81 6.06
N GLY A 103 -1.42 -6.21 5.00
CA GLY A 103 -0.50 -5.10 5.10
C GLY A 103 -1.14 -3.88 5.78
N ALA A 104 -2.37 -3.52 5.40
CA ALA A 104 -3.12 -2.42 6.03
C ALA A 104 -3.37 -2.68 7.52
N GLY A 105 -3.80 -3.88 7.88
CA GLY A 105 -4.03 -4.25 9.28
C GLY A 105 -2.76 -4.14 10.11
N ILE A 106 -1.64 -4.71 9.63
CA ILE A 106 -0.36 -4.66 10.33
C ILE A 106 0.13 -3.22 10.48
N MET A 107 0.08 -2.43 9.39
CA MET A 107 0.47 -1.02 9.42
C MET A 107 -0.29 -0.24 10.50
N ILE A 108 -1.62 -0.34 10.53
CA ILE A 108 -2.45 0.41 11.47
C ILE A 108 -2.20 -0.02 12.92
N VAL A 109 -2.10 -1.34 13.16
CA VAL A 109 -1.87 -1.90 14.50
C VAL A 109 -0.49 -1.52 15.02
N VAL A 110 0.57 -1.74 14.22
CA VAL A 110 1.96 -1.44 14.62
C VAL A 110 2.12 0.06 14.86
N ARG A 111 1.55 0.90 13.99
CA ARG A 111 1.55 2.35 14.17
C ARG A 111 0.87 2.75 15.48
N HIS A 112 -0.31 2.20 15.76
CA HIS A 112 -1.04 2.51 16.99
C HIS A 112 -0.19 2.13 18.22
N LEU A 113 0.39 0.93 18.23
CA LEU A 113 1.29 0.46 19.30
C LEU A 113 2.55 1.33 19.44
N ALA A 114 3.12 1.83 18.34
CA ALA A 114 4.27 2.72 18.36
C ALA A 114 3.95 4.10 18.96
N LEU A 115 2.69 4.55 18.83
CA LEU A 115 2.22 5.84 19.37
C LEU A 115 1.74 5.77 20.83
N VAL A 116 1.37 4.58 21.33
CA VAL A 116 0.98 4.37 22.75
C VAL A 116 2.01 4.90 23.74
N PRO A 117 3.32 4.55 23.67
CA PRO A 117 4.30 5.04 24.65
C PRO A 117 4.50 6.56 24.60
N LEU A 118 4.11 7.21 23.50
CA LEU A 118 4.24 8.65 23.30
C LEU A 118 3.01 9.43 23.83
N GLY A 119 1.96 8.75 24.29
CA GLY A 119 0.71 9.38 24.72
C GLY A 119 -0.08 10.04 23.58
N LEU A 120 0.28 9.76 22.31
CA LEU A 120 -0.31 10.33 21.10
C LEU A 120 -1.32 9.37 20.45
N SER A 121 -1.78 8.35 21.17
CA SER A 121 -2.70 7.35 20.64
C SER A 121 -4.08 7.97 20.40
N THR A 122 -4.43 8.20 19.14
CA THR A 122 -5.82 8.40 18.73
C THR A 122 -6.62 7.13 18.95
N GLU A 123 -7.86 7.23 19.46
CA GLU A 123 -8.74 6.07 19.66
C GLU A 123 -8.87 5.24 18.39
N LEU A 124 -8.40 3.99 18.43
CA LEU A 124 -8.52 3.07 17.31
C LEU A 124 -9.97 2.60 17.22
N THR A 125 -10.79 3.32 16.45
CA THR A 125 -12.18 2.89 16.23
C THR A 125 -12.19 1.67 15.31
N TRP A 126 -12.81 0.57 15.73
CA TRP A 126 -12.98 -0.65 14.92
C TRP A 126 -13.57 -0.36 13.53
N ARG A 127 -14.49 0.60 13.43
CA ARG A 127 -15.06 1.04 12.16
C ARG A 127 -14.00 1.59 11.20
N TYR A 128 -13.08 2.42 11.69
CA TYR A 128 -12.01 2.99 10.87
C TYR A 128 -11.02 1.91 10.43
N LEU A 129 -10.66 1.00 11.33
CA LEU A 129 -9.79 -0.13 11.00
C LEU A 129 -10.40 -0.99 9.88
N LEU A 130 -11.66 -1.44 10.05
CA LEU A 130 -12.34 -2.27 9.06
C LEU A 130 -12.47 -1.54 7.72
N LEU A 131 -12.87 -0.27 7.74
CA LEU A 131 -13.02 0.53 6.54
C LEU A 131 -11.68 0.70 5.82
N SER A 132 -10.58 0.96 6.54
CA SER A 132 -9.25 1.08 5.97
C SER A 132 -8.74 -0.24 5.37
N ILE A 133 -8.96 -1.36 6.06
CA ILE A 133 -8.63 -2.70 5.56
C ILE A 133 -9.41 -2.99 4.27
N VAL A 134 -10.72 -2.74 4.26
CA VAL A 134 -11.57 -3.01 3.10
C VAL A 134 -11.19 -2.13 1.92
N LEU A 135 -11.03 -0.82 2.11
CA LEU A 135 -10.70 0.07 1.00
C LEU A 135 -9.27 -0.15 0.48
N THR A 136 -8.31 -0.39 1.37
CA THR A 136 -6.92 -0.65 0.96
C THR A 136 -6.79 -1.99 0.26
N SER A 137 -7.48 -3.02 0.75
CA SER A 137 -7.52 -4.33 0.07
C SER A 137 -8.14 -4.18 -1.31
N LEU A 138 -9.32 -3.56 -1.44
CA LEU A 138 -9.97 -3.29 -2.72
C LEU A 138 -9.05 -2.53 -3.69
N TRP A 139 -8.34 -1.50 -3.20
CA TRP A 139 -7.36 -0.77 -4.00
C TRP A 139 -6.23 -1.68 -4.51
N CYS A 140 -5.61 -2.47 -3.62
CA CYS A 140 -4.57 -3.41 -4.01
C CYS A 140 -5.09 -4.46 -5.01
N GLY A 141 -6.29 -4.99 -4.80
CA GLY A 141 -6.93 -5.94 -5.71
C GLY A 141 -7.22 -5.33 -7.08
N LEU A 142 -7.68 -4.08 -7.13
CA LEU A 142 -7.91 -3.35 -8.38
C LEU A 142 -6.61 -3.13 -9.15
N VAL A 143 -5.53 -2.74 -8.46
CA VAL A 143 -4.22 -2.62 -9.10
C VAL A 143 -3.72 -3.98 -9.60
N GLY A 144 -3.82 -5.04 -8.79
CA GLY A 144 -3.51 -6.39 -9.21
C GLY A 144 -4.30 -6.81 -10.45
N LEU A 145 -5.59 -6.50 -10.49
CA LEU A 145 -6.47 -6.76 -11.64
C LEU A 145 -6.00 -6.01 -12.89
N VAL A 146 -5.72 -4.71 -12.79
CA VAL A 146 -5.21 -3.89 -13.90
C VAL A 146 -3.88 -4.44 -14.44
N ILE A 147 -2.98 -4.88 -13.56
CA ILE A 147 -1.70 -5.49 -13.94
C ILE A 147 -1.96 -6.83 -14.66
N THR A 148 -2.81 -7.69 -14.12
CA THR A 148 -3.12 -8.99 -14.74
C THR A 148 -3.88 -8.90 -16.06
N LEU A 149 -4.67 -7.85 -16.26
CA LEU A 149 -5.40 -7.61 -17.52
C LEU A 149 -4.51 -7.09 -18.65
N ASP A 150 -3.26 -6.73 -18.37
CA ASP A 150 -2.24 -6.41 -19.37
C ASP A 150 -2.76 -5.41 -20.44
N LEU A 151 -3.42 -4.34 -19.97
CA LEU A 151 -4.01 -3.30 -20.82
C LEU A 151 -3.07 -2.79 -21.96
N PRO A 152 -1.75 -2.57 -21.75
CA PRO A 152 -0.90 -2.04 -22.81
C PRO A 152 -0.55 -3.04 -23.92
N THR A 153 -0.61 -4.35 -23.69
CA THR A 153 -0.40 -5.38 -24.73
C THR A 153 -1.69 -5.62 -25.50
N TRP A 154 -2.84 -5.66 -24.79
CA TRP A 154 -4.16 -5.74 -25.42
C TRP A 154 -4.42 -4.54 -26.34
N TRP A 155 -4.11 -3.31 -25.89
CA TRP A 155 -4.32 -2.11 -26.70
C TRP A 155 -3.40 -2.03 -27.92
N ARG A 156 -2.17 -2.55 -27.81
CA ARG A 156 -1.25 -2.69 -28.96
C ARG A 156 -1.76 -3.70 -29.98
N SER A 157 -2.31 -4.83 -29.54
CA SER A 157 -2.90 -5.84 -30.45
C SER A 157 -4.19 -5.32 -31.13
N HIS A 158 -4.97 -4.51 -30.42
CA HIS A 158 -6.17 -3.91 -30.99
C HIS A 158 -5.84 -2.81 -32.01
N ARG A 159 -4.75 -2.05 -31.80
CA ARG A 159 -4.29 -1.03 -32.75
C ARG A 159 -3.72 -1.65 -34.02
N SER A 160 -2.98 -2.76 -33.92
CA SER A 160 -2.46 -3.47 -35.11
C SER A 160 -3.57 -4.10 -35.95
N ARG A 161 -4.69 -4.50 -35.34
CA ARG A 161 -5.88 -5.00 -36.07
C ARG A 161 -6.70 -3.94 -36.80
N LYS A 162 -6.62 -2.66 -36.40
CA LYS A 162 -7.31 -1.55 -37.07
C LYS A 162 -6.52 -0.94 -38.25
N LEU A 163 -5.26 -1.33 -38.43
CA LEU A 163 -4.37 -0.85 -39.48
C LEU A 163 -4.17 -1.87 -40.62
N ARG A 164 -4.83 -3.02 -40.55
CA ARG A 164 -4.99 -3.99 -41.65
C ARG A 164 -6.40 -3.87 -42.21
#